data_AF-A0A7S2JAS1-F1
#
_entry.id   AF-A0A7S2JAS1-F1
#
_cell.length_a   1.000
_cell.length_b   1.000
_cell.length_c   1.000
_cell.angle_alpha   90.00
_cell.angle_beta   90.00
_cell.angle_gamma   90.00
#
_symmetry.space_group_name_H-M   'P 1'
#
loop_
_entity.id
_entity.type
_entity.pdbx_description
1 polymer ?
#
loop_
_entity_poly.entity_id
_entity_poly.type
_entity_poly.pdbx_seq_one_letter_code
_entity_poly.pdbx_strand_id
1 'polypeptide(L)'
;KVGTVFLLVAFFLIISALLSVEFFQGSLHFRCHTQDHIRADGSGRVCNRQASIHSAASAFGTSHATLEATLGLCPARARCIFHATAPYNGLISFDSVMQAFIPLLLTLTFDEYSEIMYMLASTHYPSAIIFFVLVVALGVRPHRSPLIP
;
A
#
# COMPACT_ATOMS: atom_id res chain seq x y z
N LYS A 1 -25.53 -14.26 -20.24
CA LYS A 1 -25.90 -13.04 -19.46
C LYS A 1 -24.81 -12.63 -18.46
N VAL A 2 -24.11 -13.57 -17.81
CA VAL A 2 -22.97 -13.25 -16.90
C VAL A 2 -21.68 -12.87 -17.66
N GLY A 3 -21.49 -13.40 -18.88
CA GLY A 3 -20.26 -13.17 -19.66
C GLY A 3 -19.93 -11.71 -19.98
N THR A 4 -20.93 -10.85 -20.21
CA THR A 4 -20.71 -9.42 -20.43
C THR A 4 -20.20 -8.72 -19.17
N VAL A 5 -20.72 -9.10 -18.01
CA VAL A 5 -20.29 -8.55 -16.72
C VAL A 5 -18.85 -8.97 -16.43
N PHE A 6 -18.53 -10.23 -16.67
CA PHE A 6 -17.16 -10.73 -16.53
C PHE A 6 -16.18 -9.99 -17.45
N LEU A 7 -16.57 -9.73 -18.70
CA LEU A 7 -15.75 -8.95 -19.64
C LEU A 7 -15.51 -7.52 -19.14
N LEU A 8 -16.55 -6.85 -18.63
CA LEU A 8 -16.42 -5.50 -18.07
C LEU A 8 -15.50 -5.47 -16.85
N VAL A 9 -15.64 -6.43 -15.93
CA VAL A 9 -14.79 -6.55 -14.74
C VAL A 9 -13.34 -6.82 -15.14
N ALA A 10 -13.11 -7.73 -16.08
CA ALA A 10 -11.76 -8.03 -16.58
C ALA A 10 -11.11 -6.81 -17.25
N PHE A 11 -11.86 -6.08 -18.08
CA PHE A 11 -11.38 -4.85 -18.72
C PHE A 11 -11.01 -3.77 -17.69
N PHE A 12 -11.86 -3.56 -16.70
CA PHE A 12 -11.61 -2.63 -15.61
C PHE A 12 -10.38 -3.03 -14.77
N LEU A 13 -10.22 -4.32 -14.48
CA LEU A 13 -9.06 -4.86 -13.77
C LEU A 13 -7.76 -4.66 -14.56
N ILE A 14 -7.76 -4.89 -15.87
CA ILE A 14 -6.58 -4.69 -16.71
C ILE A 14 -6.15 -3.22 -16.70
N ILE A 15 -7.09 -2.28 -16.88
CA ILE A 15 -6.76 -0.85 -16.85
C ILE A 15 -6.25 -0.45 -15.47
N SER A 16 -6.91 -0.89 -14.40
CA SER A 16 -6.49 -0.59 -13.04
C SER A 16 -5.09 -1.17 -12.73
N ALA A 17 -4.77 -2.35 -13.27
CA ALA A 17 -3.46 -2.98 -13.15
C ALA A 17 -2.37 -2.16 -13.85
N LEU A 18 -2.60 -1.74 -15.08
CA LEU A 18 -1.66 -0.89 -15.81
C LEU A 18 -1.41 0.43 -15.08
N LEU A 19 -2.47 1.10 -14.61
CA LEU A 19 -2.34 2.34 -13.84
C LEU A 19 -1.56 2.11 -12.53
N SER A 20 -1.86 1.03 -11.80
CA SER A 20 -1.19 0.76 -10.52
C SER A 20 0.31 0.52 -10.66
N VAL A 21 0.75 -0.13 -11.74
CA VAL A 21 2.18 -0.38 -11.98
C VAL A 21 2.90 0.94 -12.22
N GLU A 22 2.37 1.82 -13.07
CA GLU A 22 3.00 3.11 -13.37
C GLU A 22 3.07 4.04 -12.15
N PHE A 23 2.06 4.01 -11.27
CA PHE A 23 2.02 4.87 -10.10
C PHE A 23 2.86 4.36 -8.92
N PHE A 24 2.99 3.03 -8.76
CA PHE A 24 3.48 2.44 -7.51
C PHE A 24 4.66 1.48 -7.69
N GLN A 25 5.28 1.44 -8.87
CA GLN A 25 6.42 0.56 -9.15
C GLN A 25 7.51 0.67 -8.07
N GLY A 26 7.92 -0.47 -7.51
CA GLY A 26 9.00 -0.55 -6.52
C GLY A 26 8.68 0.04 -5.15
N SER A 27 7.52 0.68 -4.96
CA SER A 27 7.17 1.37 -3.70
C SER A 27 7.08 0.41 -2.51
N LEU A 28 6.63 -0.83 -2.75
CA LEU A 28 6.48 -1.86 -1.71
C LEU A 28 7.79 -2.54 -1.28
N HIS A 29 8.88 -2.32 -2.00
CA HIS A 29 10.19 -2.90 -1.71
C HIS A 29 10.96 -2.10 -0.65
N PHE A 30 10.59 -0.85 -0.38
CA PHE A 30 11.26 0.02 0.58
C PHE A 30 10.80 -0.24 2.00
N ARG A 31 11.71 -0.71 2.85
CA ARG A 31 11.43 -1.10 4.24
C ARG A 31 12.44 -0.53 5.21
N CYS A 32 11.99 -0.27 6.43
CA CYS A 32 12.88 0.11 7.52
C CYS A 32 13.63 -1.12 8.05
N HIS A 33 14.95 -1.05 8.06
CA HIS A 33 15.80 -2.05 8.69
C HIS A 33 16.61 -1.41 9.82
N THR A 34 16.46 -1.95 11.03
CA THR A 34 17.22 -1.53 12.21
C THR A 34 18.66 -2.01 12.06
N GLN A 35 19.62 -1.09 12.10
CA GLN A 35 21.03 -1.46 12.08
C GLN A 35 21.63 -1.19 13.46
N ASP A 36 22.25 -2.22 14.06
CA ASP A 36 22.68 -2.16 15.46
C ASP A 36 23.73 -1.06 15.75
N HIS A 37 24.42 -0.49 14.76
CA HIS A 37 25.52 0.48 14.98
C HIS A 37 25.59 1.68 14.01
N ILE A 38 24.47 2.25 13.54
CA ILE A 38 24.53 3.47 12.71
C ILE A 38 23.77 4.65 13.36
N ARG A 39 24.47 5.78 13.52
CA ARG A 39 23.91 7.11 13.81
C ARG A 39 22.77 7.35 12.83
N ALA A 40 21.58 7.68 13.32
CA ALA A 40 20.43 8.02 12.49
C ALA A 40 20.84 9.03 11.41
N ASP A 41 21.02 8.54 10.18
CA ASP A 41 21.28 9.41 9.04
C ASP A 41 19.92 9.94 8.60
N GLY A 42 19.74 11.25 8.73
CA GLY A 42 18.54 12.00 8.35
C GLY A 42 18.33 12.05 6.84
N SER A 43 18.64 10.96 6.13
CA SER A 43 18.31 10.81 4.72
C SER A 43 16.80 10.64 4.64
N GLY A 44 16.09 11.75 4.42
CA GLY A 44 14.63 11.88 4.34
C GLY A 44 14.00 11.12 3.17
N ARG A 45 14.27 9.81 3.09
CA ARG A 45 13.65 8.88 2.16
C ARG A 45 12.38 8.34 2.81
N VAL A 46 11.29 8.38 2.06
CA VAL A 46 9.98 7.91 2.50
C VAL A 46 9.93 6.39 2.36
N CYS A 47 9.60 5.66 3.43
CA CYS A 47 9.68 4.20 3.51
C CYS A 47 8.35 3.59 3.95
N ASN A 48 8.06 2.37 3.50
CA ASN A 48 6.93 1.63 4.03
C ASN A 48 7.23 1.16 5.47
N ARG A 49 6.41 1.63 6.41
CA ARG A 49 6.56 1.39 7.85
C ARG A 49 6.18 -0.03 8.28
N GLN A 50 5.51 -0.81 7.42
CA GLN A 50 5.02 -2.17 7.73
C GLN A 50 6.14 -3.16 8.09
N ALA A 51 7.41 -2.81 7.89
CA ALA A 51 8.54 -3.68 8.20
C ALA A 51 8.92 -3.79 9.69
N SER A 52 8.23 -3.13 10.64
CA SER A 52 8.60 -3.26 12.05
C SER A 52 7.45 -3.05 13.06
N ILE A 53 6.27 -3.63 12.83
CA ILE A 53 5.30 -3.75 13.95
C ILE A 53 5.84 -4.68 15.04
N HIS A 54 6.75 -5.61 14.70
CA HIS A 54 7.45 -6.43 15.70
C HIS A 54 8.64 -5.76 16.40
N SER A 55 9.03 -4.54 16.01
CA SER A 55 10.17 -3.82 16.63
C SER A 55 9.84 -2.41 17.10
N ALA A 56 8.63 -1.91 16.83
CA ALA A 56 8.14 -0.63 17.36
C ALA A 56 7.53 -0.76 18.77
N ALA A 57 7.36 -1.98 19.29
CA ALA A 57 6.95 -2.21 20.68
C ALA A 57 7.99 -1.75 21.72
N SER A 58 9.21 -1.40 21.30
CA SER A 58 10.28 -0.88 22.18
C SER A 58 10.50 0.64 22.11
N ALA A 59 9.65 1.38 21.39
CA ALA A 59 9.66 2.86 21.44
C ALA A 59 8.47 3.45 22.23
N PHE A 60 7.80 2.64 23.07
CA PHE A 60 6.88 3.12 24.10
C PHE A 60 7.66 3.67 25.30
N GLY A 61 8.47 4.71 25.09
CA GLY A 61 9.30 5.25 26.18
C GLY A 61 10.01 6.57 25.94
N THR A 62 10.05 7.12 24.72
CA THR A 62 10.66 8.44 24.50
C THR A 62 9.68 9.37 23.81
N SER A 63 9.22 10.36 24.56
CA SER A 63 8.27 11.42 24.23
C SER A 63 8.79 12.43 23.19
N HIS A 64 9.47 11.95 22.14
CA HIS A 64 10.04 12.79 21.08
C HIS A 64 9.92 12.14 19.68
N ALA A 65 8.94 11.24 19.50
CA ALA A 65 8.66 10.57 18.23
C ALA A 65 7.28 10.95 17.65
N THR A 66 6.79 12.15 17.98
CA THR A 66 5.42 12.59 17.63
C THR A 66 5.33 13.52 16.42
N LEU A 67 6.44 13.80 15.72
CA LEU A 67 6.41 14.66 14.52
C LEU A 67 6.96 13.99 13.24
N GLU A 68 7.90 13.05 13.36
CA GLU A 68 8.47 12.32 12.20
C GLU A 68 7.58 11.15 11.73
N ALA A 69 6.63 10.73 12.56
CA ALA A 69 5.72 9.61 12.28
C ALA A 69 4.70 9.91 11.17
N THR A 70 4.51 11.18 10.81
CA THR A 70 3.49 11.65 9.85
C THR A 70 3.98 11.65 8.40
N LEU A 71 5.29 11.47 8.17
CA LEU A 71 5.93 11.66 6.86
C LEU A 71 6.50 10.37 6.25
N GLY A 72 6.23 9.20 6.83
CA GLY A 72 6.78 7.93 6.33
C GLY A 72 8.29 7.76 6.59
N LEU A 73 8.82 8.43 7.63
CA LEU A 73 10.22 8.27 8.04
C LEU A 73 10.38 7.05 8.96
N CYS A 74 11.52 6.38 8.83
CA CYS A 74 11.92 5.30 9.74
C CYS A 74 12.29 5.85 11.13
N PRO A 75 12.06 5.08 12.22
CA PRO A 75 12.46 5.49 13.57
C PRO A 75 13.98 5.65 13.71
N ALA A 76 14.42 6.40 14.73
CA ALA A 76 15.84 6.59 15.02
C ALA A 76 16.58 5.24 15.10
N ARG A 77 17.71 5.13 14.38
CA ARG A 77 18.54 3.90 14.19
C ARG A 77 17.97 2.86 13.20
N ALA A 78 16.95 3.21 12.43
CA ALA A 78 16.55 2.43 11.26
C ALA A 78 16.81 3.22 9.97
N ARG A 79 17.25 2.51 8.94
CA ARG A 79 17.46 3.07 7.60
C ARG A 79 16.52 2.43 6.58
N CYS A 80 16.14 3.21 5.58
CA CYS A 80 15.40 2.72 4.44
C CYS A 80 16.30 1.88 3.55
N ILE A 81 15.97 0.61 3.38
CA ILE A 81 16.64 -0.25 2.40
C ILE A 81 15.64 -0.84 1.43
N PHE A 82 16.09 -1.03 0.20
CA PHE A 82 15.37 -1.81 -0.79
C PHE A 82 15.54 -3.29 -0.47
N HIS A 83 14.44 -4.01 -0.34
CA HIS A 83 14.45 -5.45 -0.18
C HIS A 83 14.02 -6.11 -1.47
N ALA A 84 14.74 -7.12 -1.97
CA ALA A 84 14.45 -7.75 -3.26
C ALA A 84 13.14 -8.57 -3.29
N THR A 85 12.57 -8.88 -2.13
CA THR A 85 11.28 -9.57 -2.03
C THR A 85 10.20 -8.64 -1.49
N ALA A 86 9.08 -8.60 -2.21
CA ALA A 86 7.91 -7.85 -1.78
C ALA A 86 7.23 -8.48 -0.54
N PRO A 87 6.31 -7.75 0.13
CA PRO A 87 5.45 -8.30 1.19
C PRO A 87 4.74 -9.59 0.81
N TYR A 88 4.46 -10.40 1.83
CA TYR A 88 3.82 -11.71 1.68
C TYR A 88 4.57 -12.62 0.68
N ASN A 89 5.89 -12.76 0.83
CA ASN A 89 6.74 -13.56 -0.06
C ASN A 89 6.65 -13.15 -1.55
N GLY A 90 6.37 -11.87 -1.83
CA GLY A 90 6.22 -11.36 -3.20
C GLY A 90 4.82 -11.53 -3.80
N LEU A 91 3.84 -12.03 -3.04
CA LEU A 91 2.45 -12.17 -3.50
C LEU A 91 1.79 -10.81 -3.75
N ILE A 92 2.07 -9.84 -2.88
CA ILE A 92 1.52 -8.49 -2.98
C ILE A 92 2.61 -7.55 -3.48
N SER A 93 2.55 -7.20 -4.75
CA SER A 93 3.50 -6.29 -5.41
C SER A 93 2.86 -5.60 -6.62
N PHE A 94 3.41 -4.43 -6.98
CA PHE A 94 2.97 -3.61 -8.11
C PHE A 94 4.06 -3.45 -9.17
N ASP A 95 5.05 -4.35 -9.19
CA ASP A 95 6.19 -4.25 -10.12
C ASP A 95 5.89 -4.86 -11.50
N SER A 96 4.89 -5.74 -11.56
CA SER A 96 4.41 -6.35 -12.79
C SER A 96 2.89 -6.36 -12.83
N VAL A 97 2.33 -6.28 -14.03
CA VAL A 97 0.88 -6.27 -14.25
C VAL A 97 0.23 -7.55 -13.68
N MET A 98 0.89 -8.70 -13.85
CA MET A 98 0.43 -9.99 -13.33
C MET A 98 0.33 -10.00 -11.80
N GLN A 99 1.32 -9.46 -11.10
CA GLN A 99 1.29 -9.39 -9.64
C GLN A 99 0.30 -8.36 -9.12
N ALA A 100 0.08 -7.26 -9.84
CA ALA A 100 -0.90 -6.23 -9.48
C ALA A 100 -2.35 -6.72 -9.53
N PHE A 101 -2.66 -7.79 -10.27
CA PHE A 101 -4.02 -8.36 -10.28
C PHE A 101 -4.46 -8.89 -8.92
N ILE A 102 -3.57 -9.47 -8.12
CA ILE A 102 -3.91 -10.04 -6.81
C ILE A 102 -4.42 -8.93 -5.85
N PRO A 103 -3.65 -7.86 -5.56
CA PRO A 103 -4.13 -6.79 -4.69
C PRO A 103 -5.34 -6.06 -5.27
N LEU A 104 -5.49 -5.97 -6.60
CA LEU A 104 -6.68 -5.39 -7.22
C LEU A 104 -7.92 -6.27 -7.09
N LEU A 105 -7.76 -7.60 -7.18
CA LEU A 105 -8.85 -8.53 -6.94
C LEU A 105 -9.31 -8.46 -5.48
N LEU A 106 -8.35 -8.44 -4.54
CA LEU A 106 -8.60 -8.23 -3.11
C LEU A 106 -9.34 -6.90 -2.86
N THR A 107 -8.93 -5.85 -3.57
CA THR A 107 -9.60 -4.54 -3.52
C THR A 107 -11.05 -4.59 -4.03
N LEU A 108 -11.30 -5.28 -5.15
CA LEU A 108 -12.64 -5.44 -5.70
C LEU A 108 -13.55 -6.30 -4.82
N THR A 109 -12.99 -7.29 -4.13
CA THR A 109 -13.74 -8.15 -3.19
C THR A 109 -13.88 -7.52 -1.80
N PHE A 110 -13.32 -6.34 -1.57
CA PHE A 110 -13.22 -5.68 -0.26
C PHE A 110 -12.48 -6.50 0.81
N ASP A 111 -11.59 -7.39 0.39
CA ASP A 111 -10.82 -8.22 1.30
C ASP A 111 -9.43 -7.59 1.52
N GLU A 112 -9.08 -7.32 2.77
CA GLU A 112 -7.79 -6.73 3.20
C GLU A 112 -7.29 -5.49 2.40
N TYR A 113 -8.16 -4.83 1.63
CA TYR A 113 -7.78 -3.75 0.72
C TYR A 113 -7.22 -2.52 1.44
N SER A 114 -7.72 -2.25 2.65
CA SER A 114 -7.32 -1.09 3.44
C SER A 114 -5.88 -1.21 3.93
N GLU A 115 -5.42 -2.42 4.26
CA GLU A 115 -4.02 -2.64 4.66
C GLU A 115 -3.08 -2.32 3.50
N ILE A 116 -3.41 -2.81 2.30
CA ILE A 116 -2.64 -2.55 1.08
C ILE A 116 -2.62 -1.05 0.75
N MET A 117 -3.77 -0.38 0.87
CA MET A 117 -3.88 1.06 0.68
C MET A 117 -2.99 1.83 1.65
N TYR A 118 -3.02 1.52 2.94
CA TYR A 118 -2.20 2.20 3.94
C TYR A 118 -0.70 1.93 3.75
N MET A 119 -0.32 0.72 3.33
CA MET A 119 1.06 0.39 2.97
C MET A 119 1.57 1.23 1.77
N LEU A 120 0.72 1.54 0.79
CA LEU A 120 1.10 2.41 -0.32
C LEU A 120 1.07 3.89 0.09
N ALA A 121 0.11 4.29 0.91
CA ALA A 121 -0.06 5.67 1.36
C ALA A 121 1.13 6.17 2.19
N SER A 122 1.84 5.30 2.90
CA SER A 122 3.06 5.72 3.62
C SER A 122 4.14 6.26 2.69
N THR A 123 4.19 5.81 1.44
CA THR A 123 5.22 6.21 0.46
C THR A 123 4.67 7.17 -0.60
N HIS A 124 3.41 7.00 -1.02
CA HIS A 124 2.77 7.75 -2.10
C HIS A 124 1.44 8.36 -1.62
N TYR A 125 1.52 9.16 -0.56
CA TYR A 125 0.42 10.04 -0.19
C TYR A 125 0.40 11.28 -1.11
N PRO A 126 -0.76 11.73 -1.63
CA PRO A 126 -2.12 11.19 -1.47
C PRO A 126 -2.59 10.28 -2.62
N SER A 127 -1.78 10.08 -3.66
CA SER A 127 -2.17 9.38 -4.90
C SER A 127 -2.65 7.94 -4.66
N ALA A 128 -2.04 7.23 -3.70
CA ALA A 128 -2.48 5.90 -3.30
C ALA A 128 -3.95 5.89 -2.84
N ILE A 129 -4.33 6.80 -1.93
CA ILE A 129 -5.69 6.86 -1.39
C ILE A 129 -6.69 7.15 -2.50
N ILE A 130 -6.40 8.12 -3.36
CA ILE A 130 -7.27 8.50 -4.47
C ILE A 130 -7.47 7.31 -5.43
N PHE A 131 -6.39 6.59 -5.75
CA PHE A 131 -6.47 5.41 -6.61
C PHE A 131 -7.39 4.33 -6.02
N PHE A 132 -7.19 3.92 -4.77
CA PHE A 132 -8.02 2.88 -4.15
C PHE A 132 -9.49 3.32 -4.01
N VAL A 133 -9.74 4.58 -3.66
CA VAL A 133 -11.11 5.13 -3.60
C VAL A 133 -11.79 5.07 -4.97
N LEU A 134 -11.10 5.45 -6.04
CA LEU A 134 -11.64 5.36 -7.40
C LEU A 134 -11.91 3.92 -7.81
N VAL A 135 -11.00 3.00 -7.51
CA VAL A 135 -11.17 1.57 -7.85
C VAL A 135 -12.39 0.99 -7.13
N VAL A 136 -12.55 1.27 -5.84
CA VAL A 136 -13.70 0.82 -5.05
C VAL A 136 -15.00 1.47 -5.55
N ALA A 137 -15.01 2.78 -5.77
CA ALA A 137 -16.21 3.50 -6.19
C ALA A 137 -16.71 3.10 -7.58
N LEU A 138 -15.79 2.78 -8.50
CA LEU A 138 -16.11 2.34 -9.86
C LEU A 138 -16.43 0.84 -9.92
N GLY A 139 -15.71 0.01 -9.15
CA GLY A 139 -15.90 -1.43 -9.10
C GLY A 139 -17.23 -1.81 -8.42
N VAL A 140 -17.65 -1.03 -7.44
CA VAL A 140 -18.85 -1.29 -6.66
C VAL A 140 -19.91 -0.33 -7.14
N ARG A 141 -20.81 -0.81 -8.01
CA ARG A 141 -22.03 -0.03 -8.28
C ARG A 141 -22.74 0.19 -6.95
N PRO A 142 -22.90 1.43 -6.47
CA PRO A 142 -23.78 1.68 -5.36
C PRO A 142 -25.18 1.35 -5.87
N HIS A 143 -25.70 0.20 -5.45
CA HIS A 143 -27.11 -0.06 -5.60
C HIS A 143 -27.79 1.03 -4.78
N ARG A 144 -28.38 2.02 -5.46
CA ARG A 144 -29.34 2.92 -4.83
C ARG A 144 -30.41 2.02 -4.23
N SER A 145 -30.33 1.73 -2.94
CA SER A 145 -31.50 1.34 -2.17
C SER A 145 -32.46 2.52 -2.28
N PRO A 146 -33.66 2.36 -2.87
CA PRO A 146 -34.68 3.39 -2.73
C PRO A 146 -34.93 3.59 -1.25
N LEU A 147 -34.94 4.85 -0.83
CA LEU A 147 -35.40 5.29 0.48
C LEU A 147 -36.70 4.56 0.83
N ILE A 148 -36.71 3.87 1.96
CA ILE A 148 -37.95 3.41 2.59
C ILE A 148 -38.41 4.59 3.48
N PRO A 149 -39.70 4.99 3.38
CA PRO A 149 -40.24 6.24 3.93
C PRO A 149 -40.24 6.34 5.45
#